data_AF-D4LRQ6-F1
#
_entry.id   AF-D4LRQ6-F1
#
_cell.length_a   1.000
_cell.length_b   1.000
_cell.length_c   1.000
_cell.angle_alpha   90.00
_cell.angle_beta   90.00
_cell.angle_gamma   90.00
#
_symmetry.space_group_name_H-M   'P 1'
#
loop_
_entity.id
_entity.type
_entity.pdbx_description
1 polymer ?
#
loop_
_entity_poly.entity_id
_entity_poly.type
_entity_poly.pdbx_seq_one_letter_code
_entity_poly.pdbx_strand_id
1 'polypeptide(L)'
;MKKRAVCIILGVLLTGTMFTGCGKNKATEAASESAQTEKEGIGEDVEKDSETDKKSDKDSADKDTSSDKKTSATETPVATETGIPEEETETSDAEKIAILLPNEDEWTRDAKELEAKFTDDGYAPVIMYAQDDADEQASQVSDMTEEGVSAMVIAPVDPYGLSEELKAAKEAEIPVIAYDDLIMNTDGVKYYVTFGGRQIGQLIGQEIIDKEELDKLQEEKGSKTIEFLMGSLDDTQALFFYNGLMEKLQPYLDDGTLVCKSGQITFEETGILRWSMDEAQSRAEDILEEAYQDGEAPDIICTGFDGAAEGAVNALQNNGLTLGENWPMITGVGCDEDAVRDIAESEIACSVFMDRRVLADQAEDMVNVYLHGEDDPEVNDYEQYDNGTKIIASYLCEPQLINIDNYEILIDNGYYTEDEVKPETTPTPEPTVTPEITEEPDVTATPEVTESPEATITPEVTEESEETATPTPTEKVTPTPKERVTLKRSTKNK
;
A
#
# COMPACT_ATOMS: atom_id res chain seq x y z
N MET A 1 -58.11 16.48 23.35
CA MET A 1 -59.10 15.41 23.64
C MET A 1 -59.33 14.59 22.37
N LYS A 2 -59.45 13.25 22.47
CA LYS A 2 -59.85 12.29 21.41
C LYS A 2 -58.97 12.34 20.13
N LYS A 3 -58.00 11.43 19.94
CA LYS A 3 -58.17 10.03 19.46
C LYS A 3 -59.09 9.87 18.24
N ARG A 4 -58.49 9.43 17.12
CA ARG A 4 -58.89 8.22 16.38
C ARG A 4 -57.75 7.76 15.48
N ALA A 5 -57.58 6.44 15.38
CA ALA A 5 -56.65 5.77 14.48
C ALA A 5 -57.43 4.89 13.51
N VAL A 6 -56.84 4.56 12.36
CA VAL A 6 -57.31 3.52 11.44
C VAL A 6 -56.09 2.76 10.95
N CYS A 7 -56.04 1.45 11.25
CA CYS A 7 -55.10 0.53 10.63
C CYS A 7 -55.81 -0.16 9.45
N ILE A 8 -55.12 -0.37 8.33
CA ILE A 8 -55.56 -1.29 7.28
C ILE A 8 -54.41 -2.27 7.03
N ILE A 9 -54.66 -3.53 7.34
CA ILE A 9 -53.79 -4.65 6.95
C ILE A 9 -54.39 -5.24 5.66
N LEU A 10 -53.57 -5.40 4.63
CA LEU A 10 -53.94 -6.18 3.45
C LEU A 10 -52.74 -7.05 3.05
N GLY A 11 -52.82 -8.35 3.35
CA GLY A 11 -51.83 -9.33 2.91
C GLY A 11 -52.29 -10.04 1.63
N VAL A 12 -51.35 -10.32 0.74
CA VAL A 12 -51.57 -11.17 -0.44
C VAL A 12 -50.48 -12.24 -0.47
N LEU A 13 -50.85 -13.51 -0.26
CA LEU A 13 -50.03 -14.64 -0.69
C LEU A 13 -50.15 -14.79 -2.21
N LEU A 14 -49.05 -15.13 -2.89
CA LEU A 14 -49.10 -15.95 -4.11
C LEU A 14 -47.75 -16.64 -4.37
N THR A 15 -47.71 -17.94 -4.07
CA THR A 15 -46.92 -19.01 -4.72
C THR A 15 -45.64 -18.65 -5.49
N GLY A 16 -44.49 -19.08 -4.97
CA GLY A 16 -43.26 -19.16 -5.77
C GLY A 16 -43.23 -20.37 -6.73
N THR A 17 -42.38 -20.28 -7.75
CA THR A 17 -41.99 -21.40 -8.63
C THR A 17 -40.48 -21.54 -8.62
N MET A 18 -39.97 -22.74 -8.32
CA MET A 18 -38.53 -23.02 -8.37
C MET A 18 -38.04 -23.16 -9.81
N PHE A 19 -36.91 -22.52 -10.12
CA PHE A 19 -35.96 -23.05 -11.09
C PHE A 19 -34.57 -23.09 -10.44
N THR A 20 -33.94 -24.25 -10.50
CA THR A 20 -32.60 -24.48 -9.94
C THR A 20 -31.54 -24.30 -11.03
N GLY A 21 -30.68 -23.31 -10.87
CA GLY A 21 -29.40 -23.16 -11.57
C GLY A 21 -28.30 -22.97 -10.53
N CYS A 22 -27.08 -23.48 -10.79
CA CYS A 22 -26.01 -23.50 -9.80
C CYS A 22 -25.00 -22.37 -10.02
N GLY A 23 -24.75 -21.60 -8.98
CA GLY A 23 -23.64 -20.67 -8.83
C GLY A 23 -23.60 -20.24 -7.36
N LYS A 24 -22.55 -20.60 -6.63
CA LYS A 24 -22.39 -20.28 -5.19
C LYS A 24 -20.99 -19.75 -4.95
N ASN A 25 -20.83 -18.45 -5.18
CA ASN A 25 -19.68 -17.72 -4.64
C ASN A 25 -19.96 -17.45 -3.16
N LYS A 26 -18.91 -17.40 -2.34
CA LYS A 26 -19.03 -17.57 -0.88
C LYS A 26 -18.51 -16.37 -0.06
N ALA A 27 -18.25 -15.25 -0.73
CA ALA A 27 -17.71 -14.02 -0.13
C ALA A 27 -18.80 -13.09 0.44
N THR A 28 -20.01 -13.09 -0.14
CA THR A 28 -21.03 -12.05 0.10
C THR A 28 -21.87 -12.22 1.37
N GLU A 29 -21.68 -13.30 2.16
CA GLU A 29 -22.43 -13.52 3.42
C GLU A 29 -21.70 -12.98 4.68
N ALA A 30 -20.51 -12.37 4.54
CA ALA A 30 -19.75 -11.82 5.68
C ALA A 30 -20.23 -10.41 6.12
N ALA A 31 -20.75 -9.60 5.20
CA ALA A 31 -20.95 -8.15 5.41
C ALA A 31 -22.37 -7.75 5.88
N SER A 32 -23.10 -8.58 6.65
CA SER A 32 -24.50 -8.26 7.01
C SER A 32 -25.03 -8.75 8.38
N GLU A 33 -24.20 -9.21 9.32
CA GLU A 33 -24.65 -9.57 10.68
C GLU A 33 -23.95 -8.78 11.83
N SER A 34 -23.44 -7.57 11.56
CA SER A 34 -22.76 -6.71 12.55
C SER A 34 -23.56 -5.44 12.94
N ALA A 35 -24.89 -5.54 13.13
CA ALA A 35 -25.75 -4.35 13.30
C ALA A 35 -26.83 -4.48 14.41
N GLN A 36 -26.43 -4.73 15.67
CA GLN A 36 -27.31 -4.56 16.85
C GLN A 36 -26.60 -3.93 18.06
N THR A 37 -26.49 -2.59 18.01
CA THR A 37 -26.61 -1.63 19.12
C THR A 37 -26.29 -2.07 20.56
N GLU A 38 -25.40 -1.32 21.22
CA GLU A 38 -25.73 -0.75 22.55
C GLU A 38 -25.04 0.61 22.75
N LYS A 39 -25.53 1.43 23.69
CA LYS A 39 -25.00 2.77 24.00
C LYS A 39 -24.95 2.96 25.52
N GLU A 40 -23.78 3.37 26.02
CA GLU A 40 -23.51 4.10 27.29
C GLU A 40 -24.13 3.57 28.60
N GLY A 41 -23.29 3.31 29.62
CA GLY A 41 -23.77 2.97 30.97
C GLY A 41 -22.70 2.98 32.07
N ILE A 42 -22.46 4.15 32.67
CA ILE A 42 -21.57 4.34 33.83
C ILE A 42 -22.07 3.54 35.06
N GLY A 43 -21.16 2.94 35.83
CA GLY A 43 -21.47 2.24 37.09
C GLY A 43 -20.33 2.29 38.11
N GLU A 44 -20.53 3.05 39.19
CA GLU A 44 -19.56 3.34 40.27
C GLU A 44 -19.47 2.21 41.33
N ASP A 45 -18.47 2.29 42.21
CA ASP A 45 -18.01 1.27 43.17
C ASP A 45 -19.02 0.67 44.17
N VAL A 46 -18.70 -0.56 44.62
CA VAL A 46 -18.99 -1.02 45.99
C VAL A 46 -17.82 -1.85 46.54
N GLU A 47 -17.16 -1.35 47.59
CA GLU A 47 -16.10 -2.04 48.33
C GLU A 47 -16.49 -3.43 48.87
N LYS A 48 -15.49 -4.29 49.13
CA LYS A 48 -15.58 -5.17 50.30
C LYS A 48 -14.26 -5.61 50.95
N ASP A 49 -14.04 -5.07 52.15
CA ASP A 49 -13.05 -5.50 53.14
C ASP A 49 -13.03 -7.02 53.43
N SER A 50 -11.81 -7.55 53.64
CA SER A 50 -11.51 -8.31 54.87
C SER A 50 -10.00 -8.46 55.13
N GLU A 51 -9.48 -7.79 56.17
CA GLU A 51 -8.16 -8.09 56.75
C GLU A 51 -8.07 -9.52 57.29
N THR A 52 -6.86 -10.12 57.34
CA THR A 52 -6.38 -10.75 58.59
C THR A 52 -4.86 -11.00 58.64
N ASP A 53 -4.22 -10.55 59.73
CA ASP A 53 -2.86 -10.90 60.13
C ASP A 53 -2.60 -12.42 60.28
N LYS A 54 -1.39 -12.89 59.89
CA LYS A 54 -0.40 -13.34 60.90
C LYS A 54 1.05 -13.58 60.45
N LYS A 55 1.91 -12.85 61.16
CA LYS A 55 3.38 -12.85 61.33
C LYS A 55 4.05 -14.18 61.75
N SER A 56 5.40 -14.16 61.72
CA SER A 56 6.40 -15.02 62.43
C SER A 56 7.03 -16.17 61.60
N ASP A 57 8.34 -16.47 61.70
CA ASP A 57 9.43 -15.86 62.48
C ASP A 57 10.85 -16.32 62.01
N LYS A 58 11.92 -15.71 62.58
CA LYS A 58 13.36 -16.13 62.55
C LYS A 58 14.17 -15.92 61.26
N ASP A 59 15.50 -15.77 61.28
CA ASP A 59 16.55 -15.53 62.30
C ASP A 59 17.67 -14.72 61.56
N SER A 60 18.67 -14.00 62.11
CA SER A 60 19.02 -13.36 63.40
C SER A 60 20.57 -13.32 63.48
N ALA A 61 21.18 -12.13 63.65
CA ALA A 61 22.62 -11.87 63.91
C ALA A 61 23.61 -12.23 62.75
N ASP A 62 24.83 -11.68 62.61
CA ASP A 62 25.66 -10.68 63.34
C ASP A 62 26.78 -10.18 62.33
N LYS A 63 27.65 -9.16 62.50
CA LYS A 63 28.01 -8.20 63.57
C LYS A 63 28.91 -7.04 63.01
N ASP A 64 29.14 -5.97 63.81
CA ASP A 64 30.31 -5.04 63.86
C ASP A 64 30.77 -4.26 62.59
N THR A 65 30.74 -2.91 62.53
CA THR A 65 31.69 -1.87 63.06
C THR A 65 33.13 -1.92 62.48
N SER A 66 33.86 -0.82 62.22
CA SER A 66 33.77 0.59 62.65
C SER A 66 34.37 1.58 61.61
N SER A 67 34.27 2.87 61.95
CA SER A 67 34.91 4.14 61.51
C SER A 67 36.32 4.12 60.83
N ASP A 68 36.92 5.21 60.31
CA ASP A 68 36.85 6.62 60.73
C ASP A 68 37.29 7.67 59.66
N LYS A 69 37.20 8.95 60.02
CA LYS A 69 37.40 10.16 59.18
C LYS A 69 38.81 10.77 59.39
N LYS A 70 39.38 11.44 58.36
CA LYS A 70 40.04 12.79 58.41
C LYS A 70 41.15 13.08 57.35
N THR A 71 40.78 13.94 56.37
CA THR A 71 41.41 15.24 56.00
C THR A 71 42.94 15.45 56.02
N SER A 72 43.47 16.01 54.92
CA SER A 72 44.55 17.02 54.91
C SER A 72 44.30 18.06 53.79
N ALA A 73 44.90 19.26 53.86
CA ALA A 73 44.69 20.36 52.91
C ALA A 73 45.93 21.26 52.75
N THR A 74 46.01 21.99 51.63
CA THR A 74 46.99 23.06 51.34
C THR A 74 46.30 24.17 50.51
N GLU A 75 46.87 25.37 50.44
CA GLU A 75 46.13 26.64 50.25
C GLU A 75 46.27 27.31 48.85
N THR A 76 45.15 27.85 48.33
CA THR A 76 44.90 29.27 47.97
C THR A 76 46.00 30.05 47.20
N PRO A 77 45.73 30.75 46.06
CA PRO A 77 44.68 31.79 46.04
C PRO A 77 43.86 32.05 44.75
N VAL A 78 42.59 32.38 45.01
CA VAL A 78 41.72 33.43 44.40
C VAL A 78 42.18 34.11 43.10
N ALA A 79 41.32 33.99 42.08
CA ALA A 79 40.95 35.11 41.21
C ALA A 79 39.46 35.41 41.43
N THR A 80 39.02 36.64 41.16
CA THR A 80 37.62 37.07 41.31
C THR A 80 37.17 37.70 40.00
N GLU A 81 36.10 37.16 39.41
CA GLU A 81 35.30 37.94 38.47
C GLU A 81 33.80 37.61 38.59
N THR A 82 32.98 38.50 38.04
CA THR A 82 31.55 38.64 38.28
C THR A 82 30.73 37.44 37.82
N GLY A 83 29.80 37.00 38.67
CA GLY A 83 28.71 36.14 38.24
C GLY A 83 27.76 36.90 37.31
N ILE A 84 27.43 36.26 36.19
CA ILE A 84 26.19 36.47 35.45
C ILE A 84 25.19 35.49 36.08
N PRO A 85 23.90 35.82 36.29
CA PRO A 85 22.92 34.79 36.57
C PRO A 85 22.83 33.90 35.33
N GLU A 86 23.23 32.63 35.45
CA GLU A 86 22.78 31.63 34.51
C GLU A 86 21.25 31.61 34.63
N GLU A 87 20.58 31.93 33.52
CA GLU A 87 19.15 31.80 33.39
C GLU A 87 18.90 30.28 33.37
N GLU A 88 18.55 29.72 34.53
CA GLU A 88 18.07 28.35 34.63
C GLU A 88 16.81 28.27 33.76
N THR A 89 17.00 27.87 32.50
CA THR A 89 15.92 27.43 31.63
C THR A 89 15.32 26.21 32.31
N GLU A 90 14.22 26.43 33.03
CA GLU A 90 13.32 25.40 33.53
C GLU A 90 13.19 24.34 32.42
N THR A 91 13.76 23.16 32.62
CA THR A 91 13.53 22.03 31.72
C THR A 91 12.06 21.71 31.84
N SER A 92 11.28 22.05 30.82
CA SER A 92 9.86 21.73 30.77
C SER A 92 9.68 20.23 31.01
N ASP A 93 8.85 19.88 31.99
CA ASP A 93 8.29 18.53 32.15
C ASP A 93 7.30 18.29 30.99
N ALA A 94 7.82 18.31 29.76
CA ALA A 94 7.08 18.11 28.53
C ALA A 94 6.70 16.62 28.43
N GLU A 95 5.44 16.39 28.09
CA GLU A 95 4.89 15.03 28.04
C GLU A 95 5.50 14.24 26.90
N LYS A 96 6.01 13.04 27.21
CA LYS A 96 6.72 12.20 26.25
C LYS A 96 5.72 11.42 25.41
N ILE A 97 5.86 11.51 24.10
CA ILE A 97 5.08 10.72 23.14
C ILE A 97 6.05 9.80 22.40
N ALA A 98 5.88 8.49 22.53
CA ALA A 98 6.73 7.54 21.82
C ALA A 98 6.21 7.36 20.38
N ILE A 99 7.11 7.40 19.40
CA ILE A 99 6.81 7.21 17.99
C ILE A 99 7.64 6.01 17.52
N LEU A 100 6.98 4.88 17.26
CA LEU A 100 7.63 3.62 16.93
C LEU A 100 7.35 3.23 15.48
N LEU A 101 8.42 3.15 14.69
CA LEU A 101 8.35 2.99 13.23
C LEU A 101 9.20 1.78 12.76
N PRO A 102 8.87 1.13 11.63
CA PRO A 102 9.61 -0.05 11.15
C PRO A 102 11.10 0.22 10.87
N ASN A 103 11.43 1.17 10.02
CA ASN A 103 12.79 1.50 9.60
C ASN A 103 12.95 3.00 9.30
N GLU A 104 14.19 3.50 9.21
CA GLU A 104 14.46 4.91 8.93
C GLU A 104 14.34 5.23 7.42
N ASP A 105 14.72 4.32 6.53
CA ASP A 105 14.81 4.59 5.09
C ASP A 105 13.45 4.91 4.44
N GLU A 106 12.38 4.21 4.83
CA GLU A 106 11.02 4.43 4.33
C GLU A 106 10.27 5.49 5.17
N TRP A 107 10.35 5.40 6.49
CA TRP A 107 9.51 6.22 7.40
C TRP A 107 10.13 7.57 7.79
N THR A 108 11.29 7.94 7.20
CA THR A 108 11.98 9.22 7.40
C THR A 108 11.08 10.45 7.18
N ARG A 109 10.05 10.37 6.34
CA ARG A 109 9.12 11.50 6.08
C ARG A 109 8.16 11.66 7.24
N ASP A 110 7.38 10.62 7.53
CA ASP A 110 6.45 10.54 8.66
C ASP A 110 7.11 10.86 10.00
N ALA A 111 8.32 10.34 10.24
CA ALA A 111 9.08 10.64 11.45
C ALA A 111 9.31 12.16 11.65
N LYS A 112 9.65 12.89 10.59
CA LYS A 112 9.89 14.35 10.65
C LYS A 112 8.60 15.14 10.82
N GLU A 113 7.54 14.75 10.14
CA GLU A 113 6.24 15.42 10.28
C GLU A 113 5.66 15.18 11.68
N LEU A 114 5.74 13.95 12.21
CA LEU A 114 5.37 13.63 13.59
C LEU A 114 6.27 14.37 14.61
N GLU A 115 7.60 14.42 14.40
CA GLU A 115 8.51 15.21 15.25
C GLU A 115 8.09 16.68 15.31
N ALA A 116 7.82 17.28 14.15
CA ALA A 116 7.41 18.68 14.03
C ALA A 116 6.05 18.94 14.72
N LYS A 117 5.04 18.13 14.42
CA LYS A 117 3.68 18.27 15.00
C LYS A 117 3.70 18.18 16.51
N PHE A 118 4.26 17.10 17.07
CA PHE A 118 4.34 16.93 18.52
C PHE A 118 5.21 18.00 19.19
N THR A 119 6.29 18.47 18.54
CA THR A 119 7.14 19.55 19.10
C THR A 119 6.46 20.91 19.09
N ASP A 120 5.70 21.26 18.04
CA ASP A 120 5.03 22.55 17.92
C ASP A 120 3.91 22.74 18.97
N ASP A 121 3.16 21.68 19.30
CA ASP A 121 2.17 21.69 20.40
C ASP A 121 2.78 21.43 21.80
N GLY A 122 4.10 21.21 21.87
CA GLY A 122 4.89 21.29 23.11
C GLY A 122 5.20 19.96 23.81
N TYR A 123 4.98 18.84 23.14
CA TYR A 123 5.38 17.51 23.60
C TYR A 123 6.89 17.25 23.42
N ALA A 124 7.36 16.16 24.03
CA ALA A 124 8.69 15.61 23.82
C ALA A 124 8.60 14.30 23.01
N PRO A 125 8.60 14.36 21.66
CA PRO A 125 8.58 13.14 20.84
C PRO A 125 9.84 12.29 21.06
N VAL A 126 9.65 10.97 21.15
CA VAL A 126 10.72 9.95 21.26
C VAL A 126 10.58 9.00 20.09
N ILE A 127 11.28 9.29 18.99
CA ILE A 127 11.26 8.48 17.77
C ILE A 127 12.22 7.30 17.89
N MET A 128 11.73 6.12 17.56
CA MET A 128 12.51 4.88 17.51
C MET A 128 12.19 4.10 16.24
N TYR A 129 13.21 3.47 15.66
CA TYR A 129 13.11 2.62 14.48
C TYR A 129 13.49 1.19 14.85
N ALA A 130 12.68 0.21 14.45
CA ALA A 130 12.89 -1.20 14.75
C ALA A 130 13.89 -1.91 13.81
N GLN A 131 14.29 -1.26 12.70
CA GLN A 131 15.13 -1.84 11.64
C GLN A 131 14.50 -3.12 11.03
N ASP A 132 13.17 -3.10 10.87
CA ASP A 132 12.33 -4.22 10.42
C ASP A 132 12.44 -5.51 11.28
N ASP A 133 12.89 -5.39 12.53
CA ASP A 133 12.92 -6.48 13.50
C ASP A 133 11.76 -6.35 14.50
N ALA A 134 10.84 -7.31 14.46
CA ALA A 134 9.66 -7.32 15.33
C ALA A 134 9.98 -7.62 16.81
N ASP A 135 11.06 -8.36 17.11
CA ASP A 135 11.51 -8.59 18.50
C ASP A 135 12.10 -7.30 19.09
N GLU A 136 12.77 -6.48 18.27
CA GLU A 136 13.23 -5.13 18.62
C GLU A 136 12.04 -4.19 18.85
N GLN A 137 11.05 -4.14 17.95
CA GLN A 137 9.88 -3.28 18.14
C GLN A 137 9.07 -3.64 19.41
N ALA A 138 8.89 -4.93 19.69
CA ALA A 138 8.27 -5.41 20.94
C ALA A 138 9.05 -4.99 22.19
N SER A 139 10.38 -4.96 22.10
CA SER A 139 11.26 -4.45 23.16
C SER A 139 11.09 -2.94 23.34
N GLN A 140 11.02 -2.17 22.25
CA GLN A 140 10.80 -0.72 22.27
C GLN A 140 9.44 -0.32 22.87
N VAL A 141 8.35 -1.05 22.57
CA VAL A 141 7.03 -0.86 23.25
C VAL A 141 7.13 -1.14 24.75
N SER A 142 7.88 -2.18 25.13
CA SER A 142 8.07 -2.55 26.54
C SER A 142 8.85 -1.49 27.31
N ASP A 143 9.96 -0.99 26.76
CA ASP A 143 10.79 0.05 27.39
C ASP A 143 10.02 1.37 27.57
N MET A 144 9.22 1.79 26.58
CA MET A 144 8.37 2.99 26.71
C MET A 144 7.21 2.80 27.71
N THR A 145 6.73 1.56 27.87
CA THR A 145 5.77 1.21 28.93
C THR A 145 6.40 1.28 30.32
N GLU A 146 7.65 0.81 30.49
CA GLU A 146 8.38 0.93 31.76
C GLU A 146 8.82 2.37 32.08
N GLU A 147 9.11 3.19 31.07
CA GLU A 147 9.42 4.62 31.24
C GLU A 147 8.18 5.48 31.57
N GLY A 148 6.98 5.05 31.14
CA GLY A 148 5.71 5.73 31.45
C GLY A 148 5.48 6.97 30.57
N VAL A 149 5.59 6.81 29.25
CA VAL A 149 5.24 7.85 28.27
C VAL A 149 3.74 8.17 28.29
N SER A 150 3.34 9.40 27.94
CA SER A 150 1.93 9.82 27.95
C SER A 150 1.11 9.18 26.83
N ALA A 151 1.71 8.86 25.68
CA ALA A 151 1.07 8.08 24.60
C ALA A 151 2.10 7.37 23.72
N MET A 152 1.62 6.43 22.88
CA MET A 152 2.40 5.84 21.79
C MET A 152 1.68 5.97 20.45
N VAL A 153 2.43 6.32 19.40
CA VAL A 153 2.04 6.27 17.98
C VAL A 153 2.88 5.19 17.32
N ILE A 154 2.26 4.18 16.72
CA ILE A 154 2.95 2.94 16.30
C ILE A 154 2.54 2.51 14.89
N ALA A 155 3.51 2.42 13.98
CA ALA A 155 3.40 1.67 12.74
C ALA A 155 4.08 0.29 12.94
N PRO A 156 3.34 -0.84 12.88
CA PRO A 156 3.88 -2.15 13.25
C PRO A 156 4.79 -2.77 12.18
N VAL A 157 5.91 -3.39 12.60
CA VAL A 157 6.74 -4.27 11.76
C VAL A 157 6.02 -5.58 11.43
N ASP A 158 5.41 -6.20 12.45
CA ASP A 158 4.46 -7.30 12.31
C ASP A 158 3.14 -6.84 12.93
N PRO A 159 2.08 -6.62 12.13
CA PRO A 159 0.75 -6.27 12.63
C PRO A 159 0.22 -7.22 13.71
N TYR A 160 0.70 -8.47 13.80
CA TYR A 160 0.30 -9.46 14.80
C TYR A 160 1.27 -9.59 15.98
N GLY A 161 2.44 -8.94 15.94
CA GLY A 161 3.55 -9.18 16.88
C GLY A 161 3.33 -8.63 18.30
N LEU A 162 2.71 -7.45 18.43
CA LEU A 162 2.75 -6.61 19.64
C LEU A 162 1.65 -6.94 20.70
N SER A 163 1.16 -8.18 20.73
CA SER A 163 -0.09 -8.52 21.42
C SER A 163 0.00 -8.55 22.97
N GLU A 164 1.13 -8.93 23.56
CA GLU A 164 1.29 -8.97 25.03
C GLU A 164 1.86 -7.65 25.58
N GLU A 165 2.62 -6.94 24.75
CA GLU A 165 3.30 -5.68 24.99
C GLU A 165 2.27 -4.55 25.07
N LEU A 166 1.35 -4.48 24.10
CA LEU A 166 0.23 -3.54 24.12
C LEU A 166 -0.79 -3.84 25.22
N LYS A 167 -0.81 -5.07 25.75
CA LYS A 167 -1.57 -5.39 26.97
C LYS A 167 -0.90 -4.77 28.20
N ALA A 168 0.44 -4.75 28.27
CA ALA A 168 1.16 -4.06 29.34
C ALA A 168 0.98 -2.54 29.27
N ALA A 169 1.10 -1.93 28.07
CA ALA A 169 0.82 -0.50 27.87
C ALA A 169 -0.59 -0.12 28.34
N LYS A 170 -1.59 -0.95 28.00
CA LYS A 170 -2.98 -0.79 28.47
C LYS A 170 -3.14 -0.97 29.98
N GLU A 171 -2.45 -1.93 30.60
CA GLU A 171 -2.45 -2.13 32.06
C GLU A 171 -1.77 -0.95 32.81
N ALA A 172 -0.92 -0.18 32.11
CA ALA A 172 -0.34 1.09 32.56
C ALA A 172 -1.19 2.34 32.18
N GLU A 173 -2.38 2.16 31.61
CA GLU A 173 -3.30 3.20 31.12
C GLU A 173 -2.74 4.09 29.98
N ILE A 174 -1.64 3.68 29.32
CA ILE A 174 -1.03 4.41 28.19
C ILE A 174 -1.89 4.20 26.92
N PRO A 175 -2.37 5.27 26.26
CA PRO A 175 -3.07 5.19 24.99
C PRO A 175 -2.11 4.85 23.84
N VAL A 176 -2.58 4.01 22.93
CA VAL A 176 -1.84 3.63 21.72
C VAL A 176 -2.67 3.94 20.48
N ILE A 177 -2.11 4.76 19.59
CA ILE A 177 -2.63 5.04 18.26
C ILE A 177 -1.89 4.14 17.27
N ALA A 178 -2.63 3.29 16.56
CA ALA A 178 -2.08 2.59 15.39
C ALA A 178 -1.95 3.59 14.24
N TYR A 179 -0.81 3.61 13.56
CA TYR A 179 -0.45 4.62 12.57
C TYR A 179 -0.17 3.98 11.22
N ASP A 180 -0.98 4.36 10.23
CA ASP A 180 -1.11 3.89 8.86
C ASP A 180 -1.39 2.40 8.62
N ASP A 181 -0.88 1.52 9.49
CA ASP A 181 -1.17 0.08 9.52
C ASP A 181 -1.82 -0.36 10.84
N LEU A 182 -2.79 -1.27 10.73
CA LEU A 182 -3.64 -1.69 11.84
C LEU A 182 -2.97 -2.79 12.68
N ILE A 183 -2.77 -2.53 13.98
CA ILE A 183 -2.25 -3.55 14.90
C ILE A 183 -3.36 -4.52 15.33
N MET A 184 -3.12 -5.80 15.09
CA MET A 184 -4.08 -6.91 15.14
C MET A 184 -4.03 -7.70 16.45
N ASN A 185 -5.05 -8.53 16.68
CA ASN A 185 -5.15 -9.50 17.79
C ASN A 185 -5.03 -8.93 19.22
N THR A 186 -5.08 -7.60 19.39
CA THR A 186 -4.96 -6.91 20.68
C THR A 186 -6.19 -6.05 20.98
N ASP A 187 -6.49 -5.85 22.27
CA ASP A 187 -7.48 -4.86 22.72
C ASP A 187 -6.84 -3.58 23.29
N GLY A 188 -5.51 -3.43 23.15
CA GLY A 188 -4.69 -2.30 23.61
C GLY A 188 -4.71 -1.06 22.70
N VAL A 189 -4.86 -1.22 21.39
CA VAL A 189 -5.05 -0.09 20.46
C VAL A 189 -6.29 0.73 20.88
N LYS A 190 -6.14 2.05 21.02
CA LYS A 190 -7.23 2.98 21.38
C LYS A 190 -7.90 3.54 20.11
N TYR A 191 -7.12 4.06 19.17
CA TYR A 191 -7.57 4.56 17.85
C TYR A 191 -6.64 4.09 16.73
N TYR A 192 -7.06 4.30 15.49
CA TYR A 192 -6.28 4.02 14.28
C TYR A 192 -6.42 5.19 13.29
N VAL A 193 -5.32 5.56 12.63
CA VAL A 193 -5.29 6.65 11.64
C VAL A 193 -4.54 6.19 10.39
N THR A 194 -5.13 6.36 9.20
CA THR A 194 -4.60 5.87 7.92
C THR A 194 -5.24 6.60 6.73
N PHE A 195 -4.71 6.46 5.52
CA PHE A 195 -5.44 6.78 4.28
C PHE A 195 -6.38 5.66 3.81
N GLY A 196 -6.24 4.44 4.33
CA GLY A 196 -7.17 3.32 4.14
C GLY A 196 -7.37 2.87 2.69
N GLY A 197 -6.66 1.80 2.28
CA GLY A 197 -6.57 1.36 0.89
C GLY A 197 -7.92 1.26 0.14
N ARG A 198 -9.02 0.87 0.81
CA ARG A 198 -10.33 0.71 0.16
C ARG A 198 -10.88 2.01 -0.44
N GLN A 199 -10.72 3.17 0.20
CA GLN A 199 -11.17 4.43 -0.41
C GLN A 199 -10.27 4.86 -1.57
N ILE A 200 -8.97 4.58 -1.51
CA ILE A 200 -8.01 4.79 -2.61
C ILE A 200 -8.39 3.94 -3.83
N GLY A 201 -8.73 2.65 -3.61
CA GLY A 201 -9.22 1.76 -4.67
C GLY A 201 -10.53 2.23 -5.28
N GLN A 202 -11.48 2.71 -4.45
CA GLN A 202 -12.72 3.32 -4.94
C GLN A 202 -12.48 4.63 -5.71
N LEU A 203 -11.42 5.38 -5.39
CA LEU A 203 -11.05 6.63 -6.07
C LEU A 203 -10.48 6.34 -7.47
N ILE A 204 -9.49 5.44 -7.59
CA ILE A 204 -8.96 4.97 -8.87
C ILE A 204 -10.06 4.32 -9.73
N GLY A 205 -10.88 3.46 -9.13
CA GLY A 205 -12.00 2.84 -9.82
C GLY A 205 -13.06 3.83 -10.32
N GLN A 206 -13.20 5.01 -9.69
CA GLN A 206 -14.08 6.07 -10.20
C GLN A 206 -13.42 6.88 -11.33
N GLU A 207 -12.14 7.24 -11.23
CA GLU A 207 -11.43 7.96 -12.29
C GLU A 207 -11.39 7.14 -13.59
N ILE A 208 -11.21 5.82 -13.51
CA ILE A 208 -11.31 4.92 -14.68
C ILE A 208 -12.73 4.96 -15.28
N ILE A 209 -13.80 4.94 -14.47
CA ILE A 209 -15.18 5.04 -14.97
C ILE A 209 -15.43 6.39 -15.67
N ASP A 210 -14.92 7.48 -15.09
CA ASP A 210 -15.22 8.84 -15.53
C ASP A 210 -14.39 9.26 -16.75
N LYS A 211 -13.09 8.92 -16.81
CA LYS A 211 -12.20 9.24 -17.94
C LYS A 211 -12.51 8.38 -19.19
N GLU A 212 -12.79 7.10 -19.02
CA GLU A 212 -13.05 6.16 -20.12
C GLU A 212 -14.56 6.11 -20.52
N GLU A 213 -15.38 6.98 -19.94
CA GLU A 213 -16.84 7.09 -20.15
C GLU A 213 -17.59 5.74 -19.99
N LEU A 214 -17.23 4.89 -19.02
CA LEU A 214 -17.67 3.48 -18.98
C LEU A 214 -19.19 3.29 -18.89
N ASP A 215 -19.93 4.16 -18.18
CA ASP A 215 -21.41 4.17 -18.16
C ASP A 215 -22.00 4.28 -19.59
N LYS A 216 -21.44 5.18 -20.41
CA LYS A 216 -21.86 5.42 -21.79
C LYS A 216 -21.40 4.29 -22.71
N LEU A 217 -20.19 3.76 -22.49
CA LEU A 217 -19.69 2.59 -23.21
C LEU A 217 -20.60 1.36 -22.99
N GLN A 218 -21.09 1.17 -21.76
CA GLN A 218 -22.09 0.16 -21.39
C GLN A 218 -23.44 0.40 -22.09
N GLU A 219 -23.97 1.65 -22.10
CA GLU A 219 -25.21 1.99 -22.82
C GLU A 219 -25.10 1.70 -24.33
N GLU A 220 -23.96 2.06 -24.95
CA GLU A 220 -23.69 1.84 -26.37
C GLU A 220 -23.31 0.37 -26.70
N LYS A 221 -22.95 -0.43 -25.68
CA LYS A 221 -22.44 -1.81 -25.78
C LYS A 221 -21.12 -1.91 -26.53
N GLY A 222 -20.25 -0.94 -26.30
CA GLY A 222 -18.82 -1.08 -26.57
C GLY A 222 -18.13 -1.96 -25.52
N SER A 223 -16.82 -2.06 -25.64
CA SER A 223 -15.96 -2.76 -24.69
C SER A 223 -14.55 -2.16 -24.75
N LYS A 224 -13.93 -1.94 -23.61
CA LYS A 224 -12.51 -1.57 -23.47
C LYS A 224 -11.72 -2.67 -22.78
N THR A 225 -10.42 -2.70 -23.02
CA THR A 225 -9.51 -3.72 -22.49
C THR A 225 -8.70 -3.20 -21.31
N ILE A 226 -8.64 -3.98 -20.23
CA ILE A 226 -8.01 -3.58 -18.97
C ILE A 226 -7.14 -4.69 -18.41
N GLU A 227 -5.92 -4.37 -18.00
CA GLU A 227 -5.01 -5.28 -17.31
C GLU A 227 -4.66 -4.70 -15.93
N PHE A 228 -4.25 -5.55 -14.98
CA PHE A 228 -4.14 -5.20 -13.56
C PHE A 228 -2.77 -5.55 -12.96
N LEU A 229 -2.11 -4.59 -12.30
CA LEU A 229 -0.84 -4.75 -11.59
C LEU A 229 -0.97 -4.23 -10.15
N MET A 230 -1.46 -5.08 -9.25
CA MET A 230 -1.89 -4.72 -7.89
C MET A 230 -0.74 -4.74 -6.88
N GLY A 231 -1.00 -4.24 -5.66
CA GLY A 231 -0.01 -4.21 -4.57
C GLY A 231 0.39 -5.59 -4.02
N SER A 232 1.19 -5.58 -2.95
CA SER A 232 1.83 -6.80 -2.44
C SER A 232 0.86 -7.83 -1.83
N LEU A 233 1.14 -9.11 -2.05
CA LEU A 233 0.34 -10.24 -1.56
C LEU A 233 0.51 -10.54 -0.06
N ASP A 234 1.56 -10.00 0.58
CA ASP A 234 1.78 -10.03 2.02
C ASP A 234 1.28 -8.75 2.73
N ASP A 235 0.71 -7.79 1.99
CA ASP A 235 0.20 -6.51 2.48
C ASP A 235 -1.34 -6.51 2.61
N THR A 236 -1.85 -5.98 3.72
CA THR A 236 -3.30 -5.95 4.01
C THR A 236 -4.00 -4.74 3.37
N GLN A 237 -3.33 -3.60 3.28
CA GLN A 237 -3.84 -2.37 2.68
C GLN A 237 -3.94 -2.53 1.14
N ALA A 238 -3.01 -3.26 0.52
CA ALA A 238 -3.09 -3.68 -0.89
C ALA A 238 -4.36 -4.50 -1.19
N LEU A 239 -4.74 -5.42 -0.29
CA LEU A 239 -5.98 -6.17 -0.41
C LEU A 239 -7.22 -5.27 -0.21
N PHE A 240 -7.18 -4.32 0.73
CA PHE A 240 -8.25 -3.32 0.88
C PHE A 240 -8.41 -2.46 -0.39
N PHE A 241 -7.31 -2.00 -0.99
CA PHE A 241 -7.29 -1.30 -2.29
C PHE A 241 -7.95 -2.12 -3.39
N TYR A 242 -7.51 -3.35 -3.60
CA TYR A 242 -8.09 -4.24 -4.61
C TYR A 242 -9.61 -4.42 -4.42
N ASN A 243 -10.07 -4.61 -3.18
CA ASN A 243 -11.51 -4.73 -2.90
C ASN A 243 -12.28 -3.44 -3.21
N GLY A 244 -11.74 -2.27 -2.86
CA GLY A 244 -12.34 -0.97 -3.17
C GLY A 244 -12.41 -0.68 -4.67
N LEU A 245 -11.37 -1.07 -5.41
CA LEU A 245 -11.32 -1.00 -6.87
C LEU A 245 -12.39 -1.90 -7.52
N MET A 246 -12.51 -3.15 -7.08
CA MET A 246 -13.48 -4.09 -7.64
C MET A 246 -14.93 -3.74 -7.28
N GLU A 247 -15.18 -3.06 -6.15
CA GLU A 247 -16.50 -2.48 -5.85
C GLU A 247 -16.96 -1.44 -6.88
N LYS A 248 -16.04 -0.82 -7.62
CA LYS A 248 -16.32 0.06 -8.76
C LYS A 248 -16.36 -0.70 -10.09
N LEU A 249 -15.35 -1.52 -10.37
CA LEU A 249 -15.12 -2.07 -11.72
C LEU A 249 -15.82 -3.41 -12.00
N GLN A 250 -16.16 -4.21 -10.99
CA GLN A 250 -16.78 -5.54 -11.19
C GLN A 250 -18.06 -5.52 -12.04
N PRO A 251 -18.98 -4.52 -11.95
CA PRO A 251 -20.18 -4.49 -12.80
C PRO A 251 -19.88 -4.40 -14.31
N TYR A 252 -18.79 -3.74 -14.69
CA TYR A 252 -18.35 -3.58 -16.09
C TYR A 252 -17.57 -4.80 -16.58
N LEU A 253 -16.84 -5.48 -15.68
CA LEU A 253 -16.21 -6.77 -15.96
C LEU A 253 -17.26 -7.90 -16.11
N ASP A 254 -18.32 -7.87 -15.30
CA ASP A 254 -19.40 -8.88 -15.30
C ASP A 254 -20.25 -8.86 -16.58
N ASP A 255 -20.41 -7.70 -17.24
CA ASP A 255 -21.19 -7.55 -18.48
C ASP A 255 -20.36 -7.47 -19.77
N GLY A 256 -19.04 -7.29 -19.65
CA GLY A 256 -18.09 -7.22 -20.77
C GLY A 256 -17.85 -5.82 -21.32
N THR A 257 -18.30 -4.76 -20.63
CA THR A 257 -17.90 -3.38 -20.92
C THR A 257 -16.40 -3.17 -20.66
N LEU A 258 -15.85 -3.86 -19.65
CA LEU A 258 -14.41 -4.04 -19.45
C LEU A 258 -14.03 -5.50 -19.73
N VAL A 259 -12.89 -5.72 -20.39
CA VAL A 259 -12.38 -7.04 -20.77
C VAL A 259 -10.88 -7.15 -20.44
N CYS A 260 -10.54 -7.88 -19.39
CA CYS A 260 -9.18 -8.37 -19.20
C CYS A 260 -8.90 -9.48 -20.23
N LYS A 261 -7.90 -9.28 -21.10
CA LYS A 261 -7.53 -10.25 -22.14
C LYS A 261 -6.65 -11.36 -21.59
N SER A 262 -5.72 -11.06 -20.68
CA SER A 262 -4.92 -12.09 -20.00
C SER A 262 -5.79 -13.04 -19.15
N GLY A 263 -6.91 -12.52 -18.66
CA GLY A 263 -7.81 -13.20 -17.72
C GLY A 263 -7.33 -13.16 -16.28
N GLN A 264 -6.20 -12.52 -15.98
CA GLN A 264 -5.71 -12.27 -14.62
C GLN A 264 -6.60 -11.19 -13.99
N ILE A 265 -7.40 -11.57 -12.99
CA ILE A 265 -8.36 -10.65 -12.34
C ILE A 265 -8.27 -10.75 -10.82
N THR A 266 -8.02 -11.92 -10.21
CA THR A 266 -8.03 -12.00 -8.74
C THR A 266 -6.80 -11.32 -8.14
N PHE A 267 -6.88 -10.92 -6.86
CA PHE A 267 -5.74 -10.33 -6.16
C PHE A 267 -4.51 -11.24 -6.18
N GLU A 268 -4.70 -12.55 -6.02
CA GLU A 268 -3.62 -13.54 -6.06
C GLU A 268 -3.01 -13.76 -7.46
N GLU A 269 -3.73 -13.38 -8.52
CA GLU A 269 -3.22 -13.39 -9.90
C GLU A 269 -2.49 -12.07 -10.22
N THR A 270 -3.01 -10.94 -9.75
CA THR A 270 -2.64 -9.59 -10.18
C THR A 270 -1.67 -8.86 -9.25
N GLY A 271 -1.51 -9.32 -8.00
CA GLY A 271 -0.64 -8.69 -7.00
C GLY A 271 0.85 -8.88 -7.27
N ILE A 272 1.61 -7.79 -7.10
CA ILE A 272 3.05 -7.72 -7.32
C ILE A 272 3.78 -7.75 -5.97
N LEU A 273 4.44 -8.87 -5.69
CA LEU A 273 5.07 -9.13 -4.40
C LEU A 273 6.16 -8.09 -4.07
N ARG A 274 6.10 -7.55 -2.84
CA ARG A 274 6.99 -6.52 -2.28
C ARG A 274 7.06 -5.24 -3.11
N TRP A 275 5.93 -4.84 -3.71
CA TRP A 275 5.83 -3.56 -4.41
C TRP A 275 6.92 -3.37 -5.49
N SER A 276 7.31 -4.48 -6.15
CA SER A 276 8.52 -4.54 -6.97
C SER A 276 8.27 -4.08 -8.42
N MET A 277 8.85 -2.93 -8.77
CA MET A 277 8.88 -2.40 -10.15
C MET A 277 9.39 -3.42 -11.18
N ASP A 278 10.49 -4.11 -10.90
CA ASP A 278 11.08 -5.14 -11.78
C ASP A 278 10.09 -6.29 -12.08
N GLU A 279 9.34 -6.75 -11.08
CA GLU A 279 8.31 -7.79 -11.24
C GLU A 279 7.06 -7.24 -11.95
N ALA A 280 6.65 -5.99 -11.68
CA ALA A 280 5.55 -5.33 -12.39
C ALA A 280 5.86 -5.13 -13.88
N GLN A 281 7.07 -4.67 -14.22
CA GLN A 281 7.53 -4.57 -15.61
C GLN A 281 7.57 -5.95 -16.26
N SER A 282 8.19 -6.94 -15.61
CA SER A 282 8.27 -8.31 -16.14
C SER A 282 6.86 -8.89 -16.40
N ARG A 283 5.91 -8.63 -15.51
CA ARG A 283 4.51 -9.04 -15.68
C ARG A 283 3.82 -8.30 -16.84
N ALA A 284 4.07 -7.00 -17.00
CA ALA A 284 3.54 -6.22 -18.11
C ALA A 284 4.09 -6.69 -19.46
N GLU A 285 5.39 -7.02 -19.53
CA GLU A 285 6.02 -7.61 -20.71
C GLU A 285 5.42 -8.99 -21.06
N ASP A 286 5.26 -9.89 -20.07
CA ASP A 286 4.58 -11.18 -20.24
C ASP A 286 3.12 -11.03 -20.74
N ILE A 287 2.35 -10.11 -20.15
CA ILE A 287 0.96 -9.84 -20.55
C ILE A 287 0.88 -9.30 -21.98
N LEU A 288 1.81 -8.41 -22.38
CA LEU A 288 1.88 -7.87 -23.73
C LEU A 288 2.24 -8.97 -24.75
N GLU A 289 3.18 -9.90 -24.45
CA GLU A 289 3.51 -11.02 -25.36
C GLU A 289 2.37 -12.06 -25.46
N GLU A 290 1.69 -12.41 -24.35
CA GLU A 290 0.66 -13.46 -24.37
C GLU A 290 -0.72 -13.00 -24.87
N ALA A 291 -1.12 -11.75 -24.61
CA ALA A 291 -2.51 -11.30 -24.81
C ALA A 291 -2.70 -10.21 -25.90
N TYR A 292 -1.61 -9.60 -26.39
CA TYR A 292 -1.64 -8.50 -27.37
C TYR A 292 -0.79 -8.87 -28.60
N GLN A 293 -0.99 -8.18 -29.73
CA GLN A 293 -0.19 -8.36 -30.95
C GLN A 293 0.92 -7.29 -31.01
N ASP A 294 1.96 -7.49 -31.82
CA ASP A 294 3.04 -6.53 -32.05
C ASP A 294 2.50 -5.09 -32.28
N GLY A 295 2.68 -4.18 -31.32
CA GLY A 295 2.20 -2.80 -31.37
C GLY A 295 0.73 -2.54 -30.96
N GLU A 296 0.02 -3.55 -30.47
CA GLU A 296 -1.19 -3.40 -29.65
C GLU A 296 -0.83 -3.25 -28.16
N ALA A 297 -1.72 -2.60 -27.41
CA ALA A 297 -1.70 -2.48 -25.94
C ALA A 297 -3.15 -2.62 -25.42
N PRO A 298 -3.36 -2.77 -24.09
CA PRO A 298 -4.68 -2.53 -23.49
C PRO A 298 -5.15 -1.07 -23.70
N ASP A 299 -6.44 -0.82 -23.44
CA ASP A 299 -6.93 0.56 -23.29
C ASP A 299 -6.51 1.15 -21.92
N ILE A 300 -6.43 0.30 -20.89
CA ILE A 300 -6.22 0.68 -19.48
C ILE A 300 -5.22 -0.29 -18.84
N ILE A 301 -4.23 0.25 -18.12
CA ILE A 301 -3.41 -0.52 -17.17
C ILE A 301 -3.68 0.05 -15.78
N CYS A 302 -4.50 -0.66 -15.00
CA CYS A 302 -4.79 -0.25 -13.65
C CYS A 302 -3.73 -0.83 -12.71
N THR A 303 -2.94 0.03 -12.07
CA THR A 303 -1.96 -0.39 -11.05
C THR A 303 -2.38 0.04 -9.65
N GLY A 304 -1.79 -0.62 -8.65
CA GLY A 304 -1.98 -0.30 -7.24
C GLY A 304 -0.86 0.53 -6.60
N PHE A 305 0.16 0.94 -7.36
CA PHE A 305 1.29 1.76 -6.90
C PHE A 305 2.10 2.32 -8.08
N ASP A 306 2.74 3.46 -7.86
CA ASP A 306 3.48 4.21 -8.90
C ASP A 306 4.61 3.39 -9.54
N GLY A 307 5.41 2.66 -8.77
CA GLY A 307 6.43 1.75 -9.32
C GLY A 307 5.90 0.64 -10.25
N ALA A 308 4.61 0.27 -10.17
CA ALA A 308 3.98 -0.62 -11.16
C ALA A 308 3.49 0.15 -12.40
N ALA A 309 3.13 1.43 -12.25
CA ALA A 309 2.81 2.29 -13.39
C ALA A 309 4.06 2.55 -14.23
N GLU A 310 5.17 2.95 -13.60
CA GLU A 310 6.49 3.10 -14.23
C GLU A 310 6.99 1.79 -14.86
N GLY A 311 6.78 0.64 -14.18
CA GLY A 311 7.07 -0.67 -14.75
C GLY A 311 6.26 -0.97 -16.02
N ALA A 312 4.98 -0.56 -16.06
CA ALA A 312 4.14 -0.68 -17.24
C ALA A 312 4.55 0.28 -18.38
N VAL A 313 4.93 1.52 -18.07
CA VAL A 313 5.50 2.49 -19.02
C VAL A 313 6.73 1.88 -19.71
N ASN A 314 7.67 1.34 -18.93
CA ASN A 314 8.89 0.69 -19.45
C ASN A 314 8.56 -0.52 -20.35
N ALA A 315 7.60 -1.37 -19.96
CA ALA A 315 7.17 -2.51 -20.76
C ALA A 315 6.58 -2.12 -22.12
N LEU A 316 5.75 -1.05 -22.15
CA LEU A 316 5.19 -0.50 -23.38
C LEU A 316 6.27 0.08 -24.31
N GLN A 317 7.21 0.85 -23.75
CA GLN A 317 8.35 1.40 -24.50
C GLN A 317 9.26 0.28 -25.06
N ASN A 318 9.53 -0.77 -24.26
CA ASN A 318 10.30 -1.94 -24.70
C ASN A 318 9.61 -2.73 -25.83
N ASN A 319 8.27 -2.84 -25.80
CA ASN A 319 7.46 -3.38 -26.89
C ASN A 319 7.30 -2.41 -28.09
N GLY A 320 8.01 -1.27 -28.07
CA GLY A 320 8.08 -0.33 -29.19
C GLY A 320 6.86 0.59 -29.35
N LEU A 321 6.00 0.69 -28.34
CA LEU A 321 4.97 1.72 -28.28
C LEU A 321 5.59 3.07 -27.87
N THR A 322 4.87 4.15 -28.18
CA THR A 322 5.22 5.53 -27.82
C THR A 322 3.95 6.30 -27.51
N LEU A 323 4.02 7.25 -26.57
CA LEU A 323 2.90 8.13 -26.21
C LEU A 323 2.14 8.67 -27.44
N GLY A 324 0.83 8.44 -27.49
CA GLY A 324 0.00 8.69 -28.67
C GLY A 324 -1.30 7.88 -28.71
N GLU A 325 -1.82 7.63 -29.91
CA GLU A 325 -3.15 7.02 -30.15
C GLU A 325 -3.30 5.58 -29.60
N ASN A 326 -2.19 4.86 -29.41
CA ASN A 326 -2.15 3.49 -28.86
C ASN A 326 -1.67 3.43 -27.39
N TRP A 327 -1.53 4.56 -26.69
CA TRP A 327 -1.06 4.58 -25.31
C TRP A 327 -2.22 4.35 -24.33
N PRO A 328 -2.10 3.41 -23.36
CA PRO A 328 -3.16 3.14 -22.39
C PRO A 328 -3.33 4.27 -21.37
N MET A 329 -4.52 4.32 -20.74
CA MET A 329 -4.68 4.98 -19.45
C MET A 329 -3.94 4.16 -18.38
N ILE A 330 -2.81 4.68 -17.85
CA ILE A 330 -2.08 4.06 -16.74
C ILE A 330 -2.43 4.78 -15.43
N THR A 331 -2.83 4.04 -14.39
CA THR A 331 -3.07 4.60 -13.05
C THR A 331 -1.94 4.25 -12.10
N GLY A 332 -1.72 5.07 -11.06
CA GLY A 332 -0.78 4.81 -9.96
C GLY A 332 -1.37 5.13 -8.58
N VAL A 333 -0.55 4.97 -7.54
CA VAL A 333 -0.81 5.33 -6.13
C VAL A 333 0.53 5.66 -5.46
N GLY A 334 0.60 6.78 -4.75
CA GLY A 334 1.80 7.30 -4.08
C GLY A 334 1.96 8.80 -4.32
N CYS A 335 1.98 9.17 -5.61
CA CYS A 335 2.54 10.41 -6.15
C CYS A 335 4.03 10.54 -5.84
N ASP A 336 4.78 9.50 -6.20
CA ASP A 336 6.25 9.48 -6.19
C ASP A 336 6.83 10.46 -7.24
N GLU A 337 8.08 10.89 -7.05
CA GLU A 337 8.69 12.00 -7.83
C GLU A 337 8.71 11.72 -9.34
N ASP A 338 9.08 10.49 -9.72
CA ASP A 338 9.16 10.04 -11.10
C ASP A 338 7.75 9.90 -11.71
N ALA A 339 6.81 9.23 -11.04
CA ALA A 339 5.43 9.14 -11.49
C ALA A 339 4.69 10.48 -11.60
N VAL A 340 4.96 11.48 -10.73
CA VAL A 340 4.39 12.83 -10.88
C VAL A 340 4.96 13.55 -12.11
N ARG A 341 6.23 13.34 -12.43
CA ARG A 341 6.83 13.83 -13.68
C ARG A 341 6.24 13.14 -14.89
N ASP A 342 6.01 11.83 -14.84
CA ASP A 342 5.36 11.07 -15.91
C ASP A 342 3.88 11.47 -16.11
N ILE A 343 3.19 11.90 -15.04
CA ILE A 343 1.87 12.56 -15.13
C ILE A 343 1.96 13.91 -15.85
N ALA A 344 3.01 14.71 -15.60
CA ALA A 344 3.25 15.96 -16.30
C ALA A 344 3.63 15.77 -17.79
N GLU A 345 4.26 14.65 -18.13
CA GLU A 345 4.54 14.23 -19.52
C GLU A 345 3.37 13.48 -20.20
N SER A 346 2.32 13.12 -19.44
CA SER A 346 1.15 12.31 -19.86
C SER A 346 1.43 10.82 -20.13
N GLU A 347 2.57 10.27 -19.68
CA GLU A 347 2.84 8.83 -19.77
C GLU A 347 2.04 8.04 -18.72
N ILE A 348 1.82 8.62 -17.53
CA ILE A 348 0.86 8.16 -16.52
C ILE A 348 -0.36 9.10 -16.51
N ALA A 349 -1.57 8.55 -16.38
CA ALA A 349 -2.81 9.32 -16.47
C ALA A 349 -3.22 9.95 -15.13
N CYS A 350 -3.01 9.23 -14.02
CA CYS A 350 -3.27 9.71 -12.67
C CYS A 350 -2.50 8.88 -11.62
N SER A 351 -2.30 9.47 -10.43
CA SER A 351 -1.90 8.77 -9.21
C SER A 351 -2.70 9.31 -8.01
N VAL A 352 -2.57 8.69 -6.84
CA VAL A 352 -3.24 9.14 -5.60
C VAL A 352 -2.22 9.56 -4.57
N PHE A 353 -2.27 10.84 -4.21
CA PHE A 353 -1.43 11.49 -3.23
C PHE A 353 -1.96 11.26 -1.81
N MET A 354 -1.06 10.82 -0.93
CA MET A 354 -1.30 10.57 0.49
C MET A 354 -0.41 11.50 1.31
N ASP A 355 -0.92 12.70 1.63
CA ASP A 355 -0.11 13.74 2.27
C ASP A 355 0.26 13.37 3.72
N ARG A 356 1.45 12.80 3.91
CA ARG A 356 1.94 12.33 5.23
C ARG A 356 1.89 13.41 6.31
N ARG A 357 1.91 14.69 5.92
CA ARG A 357 1.72 15.84 6.83
C ARG A 357 0.35 15.84 7.49
N VAL A 358 -0.71 15.47 6.75
CA VAL A 358 -2.10 15.35 7.23
C VAL A 358 -2.26 14.11 8.11
N LEU A 359 -1.57 13.02 7.79
CA LEU A 359 -1.58 11.82 8.62
C LEU A 359 -0.92 12.08 9.98
N ALA A 360 0.21 12.79 9.99
CA ALA A 360 0.88 13.23 11.20
C ALA A 360 0.07 14.26 12.01
N ASP A 361 -0.56 15.24 11.33
CA ASP A 361 -1.50 16.21 11.94
C ASP A 361 -2.61 15.48 12.69
N GLN A 362 -3.27 14.52 12.02
CA GLN A 362 -4.39 13.80 12.61
C GLN A 362 -3.96 12.83 13.73
N ALA A 363 -2.75 12.28 13.68
CA ALA A 363 -2.18 11.46 14.74
C ALA A 363 -1.85 12.27 16.00
N GLU A 364 -1.35 13.49 15.83
CA GLU A 364 -1.10 14.45 16.92
C GLU A 364 -2.43 14.90 17.55
N ASP A 365 -3.39 15.37 16.74
CA ASP A 365 -4.76 15.73 17.17
C ASP A 365 -5.41 14.61 18.02
N MET A 366 -5.25 13.35 17.61
CA MET A 366 -5.78 12.20 18.37
C MET A 366 -5.14 12.03 19.75
N VAL A 367 -3.83 12.25 19.87
CA VAL A 367 -3.13 12.17 21.15
C VAL A 367 -3.48 13.37 22.03
N ASN A 368 -3.44 14.57 21.45
CA ASN A 368 -3.69 15.85 22.13
C ASN A 368 -5.11 15.93 22.70
N VAL A 369 -6.13 15.63 21.87
CA VAL A 369 -7.53 15.56 22.32
C VAL A 369 -7.73 14.43 23.34
N TYR A 370 -7.06 13.29 23.23
CA TYR A 370 -7.19 12.22 24.24
C TYR A 370 -6.55 12.58 25.59
N LEU A 371 -5.42 13.29 25.60
CA LEU A 371 -4.71 13.67 26.83
C LEU A 371 -5.28 14.92 27.50
N HIS A 372 -5.83 15.87 26.73
CA HIS A 372 -6.15 17.22 27.20
C HIS A 372 -7.55 17.73 26.82
N GLY A 373 -8.29 17.02 25.97
CA GLY A 373 -9.63 17.40 25.51
C GLY A 373 -10.75 17.25 26.55
N GLU A 374 -11.92 17.85 26.27
CA GLU A 374 -13.16 17.61 27.03
C GLU A 374 -14.01 16.46 26.46
N ASP A 375 -13.70 15.99 25.24
CA ASP A 375 -14.40 14.94 24.46
C ASP A 375 -13.38 13.91 23.91
N ASP A 376 -13.82 12.71 23.48
CA ASP A 376 -12.95 11.75 22.74
C ASP A 376 -12.55 12.33 21.35
N PRO A 377 -11.35 12.01 20.80
CA PRO A 377 -10.93 12.36 19.45
C PRO A 377 -11.94 12.09 18.31
N GLU A 378 -11.89 12.92 17.26
CA GLU A 378 -12.69 12.71 16.06
C GLU A 378 -12.22 11.48 15.29
N VAL A 379 -13.19 10.72 14.77
CA VAL A 379 -13.03 9.49 13.98
C VAL A 379 -14.20 9.42 13.02
N ASN A 380 -13.94 8.94 11.79
CA ASN A 380 -14.93 8.92 10.71
C ASN A 380 -15.32 7.49 10.26
N ASP A 381 -14.65 6.44 10.76
CA ASP A 381 -15.03 5.03 10.59
C ASP A 381 -15.19 4.29 11.93
N TYR A 382 -16.22 3.44 12.00
CA TYR A 382 -16.57 2.60 13.15
C TYR A 382 -16.99 1.17 12.73
N GLU A 383 -16.73 0.76 11.48
CA GLU A 383 -17.29 -0.47 10.89
C GLU A 383 -16.27 -1.32 10.11
N GLN A 384 -15.22 -0.74 9.54
CA GLN A 384 -14.33 -1.44 8.61
C GLN A 384 -13.15 -2.15 9.28
N TYR A 385 -12.57 -1.55 10.33
CA TYR A 385 -11.31 -2.00 10.91
C TYR A 385 -11.49 -2.90 12.14
N ASP A 386 -12.02 -4.10 11.92
CA ASP A 386 -11.95 -5.21 12.90
C ASP A 386 -10.52 -5.77 12.94
N ASN A 387 -9.82 -5.55 14.06
CA ASN A 387 -8.45 -6.03 14.24
C ASN A 387 -8.37 -7.51 14.67
N GLY A 388 -9.49 -8.23 14.63
CA GLY A 388 -9.63 -9.62 15.07
C GLY A 388 -9.98 -9.78 16.56
N THR A 389 -9.94 -8.69 17.34
CA THR A 389 -10.37 -8.64 18.74
C THR A 389 -11.52 -7.67 18.97
N LYS A 390 -11.49 -6.51 18.30
CA LYS A 390 -12.55 -5.50 18.29
C LYS A 390 -12.45 -4.64 17.02
N ILE A 391 -13.55 -3.98 16.65
CA ILE A 391 -13.48 -2.88 15.69
C ILE A 391 -12.80 -1.69 16.36
N ILE A 392 -11.80 -1.11 15.69
CA ILE A 392 -11.10 0.10 16.12
C ILE A 392 -11.82 1.33 15.57
N ALA A 393 -12.07 2.32 16.45
CA ALA A 393 -12.53 3.64 16.04
C ALA A 393 -11.41 4.33 15.25
N SER A 394 -11.68 4.67 14.00
CA SER A 394 -10.63 4.99 13.03
C SER A 394 -10.89 6.31 12.30
N TYR A 395 -9.81 7.02 11.95
CA TYR A 395 -9.87 8.19 11.05
C TYR A 395 -9.18 7.87 9.73
N LEU A 396 -9.98 7.87 8.67
CA LEU A 396 -9.57 7.84 7.28
C LEU A 396 -9.24 9.26 6.81
N CYS A 397 -7.95 9.56 6.64
CA CYS A 397 -7.51 10.82 6.04
C CYS A 397 -7.92 10.87 4.55
N GLU A 398 -8.32 12.03 4.02
CA GLU A 398 -8.82 12.15 2.65
C GLU A 398 -7.65 12.12 1.63
N PRO A 399 -7.52 11.06 0.79
CA PRO A 399 -6.49 10.98 -0.23
C PRO A 399 -6.85 11.85 -1.45
N GLN A 400 -5.85 12.41 -2.12
CA GLN A 400 -6.07 13.35 -3.24
C GLN A 400 -5.72 12.70 -4.58
N LEU A 401 -6.66 12.67 -5.50
CA LEU A 401 -6.39 12.24 -6.88
C LEU A 401 -5.59 13.31 -7.63
N ILE A 402 -4.44 12.93 -8.16
CA ILE A 402 -3.54 13.78 -8.93
C ILE A 402 -3.52 13.32 -10.40
N ASN A 403 -3.65 14.25 -11.32
CA ASN A 403 -3.51 14.06 -12.76
C ASN A 403 -2.97 15.36 -13.41
N ILE A 404 -2.82 15.38 -14.74
CA ILE A 404 -2.26 16.53 -15.47
C ILE A 404 -3.05 17.84 -15.29
N ASP A 405 -4.32 17.79 -14.88
CA ASP A 405 -5.14 18.98 -14.63
C ASP A 405 -4.83 19.65 -13.26
N ASN A 406 -4.12 18.98 -12.34
CA ASN A 406 -3.91 19.48 -10.96
C ASN A 406 -2.55 19.17 -10.28
N TYR A 407 -1.62 18.45 -10.91
CA TYR A 407 -0.33 18.06 -10.29
C TYR A 407 0.51 19.23 -9.74
N GLU A 408 0.35 20.45 -10.28
CA GLU A 408 0.97 21.68 -9.76
C GLU A 408 0.67 21.93 -8.27
N ILE A 409 -0.42 21.35 -7.72
CA ILE A 409 -0.74 21.40 -6.27
C ILE A 409 0.39 20.85 -5.40
N LEU A 410 1.11 19.82 -5.86
CA LEU A 410 2.23 19.22 -5.10
C LEU A 410 3.45 20.16 -5.02
N ILE A 411 3.55 21.12 -5.94
CA ILE A 411 4.56 22.18 -5.95
C ILE A 411 4.06 23.38 -5.13
N ASP A 412 2.80 23.81 -5.36
CA ASP A 412 2.17 24.94 -4.66
C ASP A 412 2.02 24.69 -3.14
N ASN A 413 1.83 23.44 -2.72
CA ASN A 413 1.79 23.03 -1.32
C ASN A 413 3.19 22.70 -0.73
N GLY A 414 4.25 22.77 -1.55
CA GLY A 414 5.64 22.53 -1.14
C GLY A 414 5.98 21.10 -0.73
N TYR A 415 5.25 20.09 -1.21
CA TYR A 415 5.61 18.67 -1.03
C TYR A 415 6.75 18.24 -1.97
N TYR A 416 6.80 18.85 -3.16
CA TYR A 416 7.94 18.84 -4.09
C TYR A 416 8.35 20.27 -4.48
N THR A 417 9.57 20.42 -4.97
CA THR A 417 10.03 21.63 -5.65
C THR A 417 9.74 21.58 -7.15
N GLU A 418 9.80 22.74 -7.80
CA GLU A 418 9.56 22.87 -9.24
C GLU A 418 10.62 22.15 -10.11
N ASP A 419 11.80 21.82 -9.57
CA ASP A 419 12.89 21.15 -10.30
C ASP A 419 12.88 19.61 -10.15
N GLU A 420 12.18 19.05 -9.14
CA GLU A 420 12.10 17.59 -8.88
C GLU A 420 11.06 16.91 -9.81
N VAL A 421 9.83 17.43 -9.82
CA VAL A 421 8.69 16.80 -10.54
C VAL A 421 8.40 17.38 -11.92
N LYS A 422 9.38 18.05 -12.56
CA LYS A 422 9.18 18.64 -13.90
C LYS A 422 9.71 17.76 -15.04
N PRO A 423 9.03 17.78 -16.20
CA PRO A 423 9.53 17.14 -17.43
C PRO A 423 10.98 17.52 -17.75
N GLU A 424 11.83 16.51 -17.94
CA GLU A 424 13.25 16.73 -18.21
C GLU A 424 13.42 17.32 -19.61
N THR A 425 14.12 18.46 -19.71
CA THR A 425 14.08 19.25 -20.94
C THR A 425 14.80 18.55 -22.08
N THR A 426 14.05 17.90 -22.98
CA THR A 426 14.60 17.09 -24.07
C THR A 426 15.64 17.90 -24.84
N PRO A 427 16.91 17.47 -24.90
CA PRO A 427 17.99 18.28 -25.44
C PRO A 427 17.73 18.58 -26.91
N THR A 428 17.48 19.86 -27.21
CA THR A 428 17.18 20.31 -28.58
C THR A 428 18.32 19.87 -29.50
N PRO A 429 18.06 19.05 -30.54
CA PRO A 429 19.13 18.47 -31.34
C PRO A 429 19.91 19.58 -32.03
N GLU A 430 21.23 19.63 -31.79
CA GLU A 430 22.09 20.62 -32.45
C GLU A 430 21.93 20.53 -33.97
N PRO A 431 21.76 21.66 -34.68
CA PRO A 431 21.49 21.64 -36.11
C PRO A 431 22.70 21.09 -36.87
N THR A 432 22.60 19.83 -37.32
CA THR A 432 23.63 19.12 -38.07
C THR A 432 24.21 19.99 -39.18
N VAL A 433 25.46 20.41 -39.01
CA VAL A 433 26.11 21.35 -39.93
C VAL A 433 26.21 20.71 -41.31
N THR A 434 25.51 21.30 -42.28
CA THR A 434 25.54 20.84 -43.67
C THR A 434 26.99 20.92 -44.19
N PRO A 435 27.57 19.82 -44.70
CA PRO A 435 28.96 19.83 -45.14
C PRO A 435 29.16 20.75 -46.34
N GLU A 436 30.15 21.63 -46.25
CA GLU A 436 30.47 22.62 -47.26
C GLU A 436 31.05 21.96 -48.52
N ILE A 437 30.54 22.31 -49.71
CA ILE A 437 30.96 21.71 -50.97
C ILE A 437 32.39 22.16 -51.30
N THR A 438 33.34 21.22 -51.23
CA THR A 438 34.73 21.45 -51.65
C THR A 438 34.87 21.35 -53.17
N GLU A 439 35.71 22.21 -53.76
CA GLU A 439 35.80 22.43 -55.21
C GLU A 439 36.40 21.27 -56.04
N GLU A 440 36.19 21.31 -57.35
CA GLU A 440 36.63 20.31 -58.33
C GLU A 440 38.16 20.22 -58.50
N PRO A 441 38.76 19.02 -58.63
CA PRO A 441 40.11 18.84 -59.14
C PRO A 441 40.18 18.75 -60.68
N ASP A 442 41.23 19.34 -61.26
CA ASP A 442 41.42 19.51 -62.72
C ASP A 442 41.79 18.19 -63.46
N VAL A 443 41.72 18.23 -64.80
CA VAL A 443 41.74 17.08 -65.73
C VAL A 443 43.15 16.73 -66.24
N THR A 444 43.31 15.62 -66.99
CA THR A 444 44.48 15.17 -67.81
C THR A 444 45.34 14.07 -67.12
N ALA A 445 45.64 12.88 -67.69
CA ALA A 445 45.34 12.28 -69.02
C ALA A 445 45.32 10.73 -69.00
N THR A 446 44.76 10.15 -70.08
CA THR A 446 44.85 8.74 -70.56
C THR A 446 46.00 8.63 -71.61
N PRO A 447 46.41 7.45 -72.18
CA PRO A 447 45.89 6.09 -72.05
C PRO A 447 46.93 4.94 -71.95
N GLU A 448 46.47 3.68 -71.79
CA GLU A 448 46.65 2.62 -72.81
C GLU A 448 45.64 1.47 -72.64
N VAL A 449 45.64 0.46 -73.53
CA VAL A 449 44.50 -0.45 -73.77
C VAL A 449 44.95 -1.90 -74.02
N THR A 450 44.25 -2.89 -73.41
CA THR A 450 44.16 -4.25 -74.00
C THR A 450 42.88 -5.02 -73.60
N GLU A 451 41.99 -5.16 -74.59
CA GLU A 451 41.18 -6.33 -74.99
C GLU A 451 40.33 -7.20 -74.00
N SER A 452 39.23 -7.67 -74.57
CA SER A 452 38.28 -8.72 -74.14
C SER A 452 38.16 -9.71 -75.32
N PRO A 453 37.41 -10.85 -75.31
CA PRO A 453 36.62 -11.47 -74.24
C PRO A 453 36.90 -13.00 -74.08
N GLU A 454 36.12 -13.72 -73.27
CA GLU A 454 35.33 -14.89 -73.72
C GLU A 454 34.37 -15.40 -72.61
N ALA A 455 33.51 -16.36 -72.95
CA ALA A 455 32.52 -16.99 -72.06
C ALA A 455 32.51 -18.51 -72.26
N THR A 456 31.64 -19.24 -71.53
CA THR A 456 30.93 -20.50 -71.93
C THR A 456 30.95 -21.63 -70.87
N ILE A 457 29.95 -22.53 -70.97
CA ILE A 457 29.74 -23.89 -70.38
C ILE A 457 29.52 -24.11 -68.87
N THR A 458 28.24 -24.38 -68.57
CA THR A 458 27.72 -25.39 -67.64
C THR A 458 28.16 -26.83 -68.01
N PRO A 459 28.26 -27.76 -67.03
CA PRO A 459 28.01 -29.19 -67.26
C PRO A 459 26.84 -29.76 -66.40
N GLU A 460 26.33 -30.94 -66.77
CA GLU A 460 24.99 -31.44 -66.40
C GLU A 460 25.01 -32.90 -65.86
N VAL A 461 24.13 -33.18 -64.88
CA VAL A 461 23.48 -34.46 -64.45
C VAL A 461 24.15 -35.84 -64.67
N THR A 462 24.13 -36.67 -63.62
CA THR A 462 23.75 -38.12 -63.59
C THR A 462 23.88 -38.63 -62.14
N GLU A 463 23.22 -39.67 -61.62
CA GLU A 463 21.87 -40.29 -61.72
C GLU A 463 21.90 -41.52 -60.77
N GLU A 464 20.78 -41.82 -60.09
CA GLU A 464 20.23 -43.11 -59.58
C GLU A 464 19.44 -42.85 -58.27
N SER A 465 18.14 -43.14 -58.16
CA SER A 465 17.44 -44.45 -57.96
C SER A 465 17.68 -45.05 -56.55
N GLU A 466 16.71 -45.62 -55.81
CA GLU A 466 15.37 -46.16 -56.16
C GLU A 466 14.24 -45.83 -55.12
N GLU A 467 13.04 -46.36 -55.42
CA GLU A 467 11.75 -46.53 -54.67
C GLU A 467 11.63 -46.21 -53.16
N THR A 468 10.61 -45.46 -52.68
CA THR A 468 9.14 -45.70 -52.58
C THR A 468 8.67 -46.53 -51.36
N ALA A 469 8.01 -45.90 -50.37
CA ALA A 469 6.92 -46.48 -49.55
C ALA A 469 6.16 -45.42 -48.71
N THR A 470 4.83 -45.55 -48.63
CA THR A 470 3.93 -44.63 -47.88
C THR A 470 3.57 -45.18 -46.49
N PRO A 471 3.48 -44.36 -45.43
CA PRO A 471 2.77 -44.70 -44.20
C PRO A 471 1.31 -44.20 -44.21
N THR A 472 0.35 -45.14 -44.07
CA THR A 472 -1.06 -44.85 -43.74
C THR A 472 -1.22 -44.58 -42.23
N PRO A 473 -2.34 -43.99 -41.75
CA PRO A 473 -2.43 -43.46 -40.39
C PRO A 473 -2.64 -44.55 -39.32
N THR A 474 -2.10 -44.29 -38.12
CA THR A 474 -2.27 -45.14 -36.93
C THR A 474 -3.54 -44.75 -36.14
N GLU A 475 -4.27 -45.73 -35.62
CA GLU A 475 -5.54 -45.53 -34.91
C GLU A 475 -5.41 -44.96 -33.48
N LYS A 476 -6.53 -44.43 -32.98
CA LYS A 476 -6.73 -44.07 -31.56
C LYS A 476 -6.49 -45.26 -30.63
N VAL A 477 -5.84 -45.01 -29.50
CA VAL A 477 -5.87 -45.91 -28.33
C VAL A 477 -6.63 -45.23 -27.19
N THR A 478 -7.70 -45.87 -26.72
CA THR A 478 -8.54 -45.38 -25.61
C THR A 478 -7.95 -45.77 -24.26
N PRO A 479 -7.88 -44.87 -23.25
CA PRO A 479 -7.43 -45.22 -21.91
C PRO A 479 -8.49 -46.04 -21.14
N THR A 480 -8.07 -47.18 -20.57
CA THR A 480 -8.88 -48.02 -19.67
C THR A 480 -8.95 -47.40 -18.26
N PRO A 481 -10.10 -47.40 -17.57
CA PRO A 481 -10.27 -46.70 -16.30
C PRO A 481 -9.50 -47.36 -15.13
N LYS A 482 -8.96 -46.53 -14.23
CA LYS A 482 -8.38 -46.96 -12.95
C LYS A 482 -9.49 -47.32 -11.94
N GLU A 483 -9.17 -48.27 -11.05
CA GLU A 483 -10.13 -48.86 -10.11
C GLU A 483 -10.45 -47.96 -8.90
N ARG A 484 -11.71 -48.00 -8.46
CA ARG A 484 -12.27 -47.09 -7.43
C ARG A 484 -12.08 -47.65 -6.01
N VAL A 485 -11.02 -47.24 -5.32
CA VAL A 485 -10.80 -47.58 -3.91
C VAL A 485 -11.91 -46.97 -3.04
N THR A 486 -12.76 -47.80 -2.45
CA THR A 486 -13.84 -47.39 -1.55
C THR A 486 -13.43 -47.56 -0.08
N LEU A 487 -13.03 -46.47 0.57
CA LEU A 487 -12.93 -46.44 2.02
C LEU A 487 -14.31 -46.24 2.66
N LYS A 488 -14.54 -46.90 3.80
CA LYS A 488 -15.88 -47.07 4.39
C LYS A 488 -16.26 -45.89 5.26
N ARG A 489 -17.53 -45.47 5.18
CA ARG A 489 -18.16 -44.71 6.27
C ARG A 489 -18.11 -45.54 7.56
N SER A 490 -17.55 -44.97 8.62
CA SER A 490 -17.79 -45.42 10.00
C SER A 490 -18.85 -44.53 10.61
N THR A 491 -19.91 -45.11 11.18
CA THR A 491 -20.95 -44.34 11.88
C THR A 491 -21.41 -45.05 13.13
N LYS A 492 -21.16 -44.39 14.28
CA LYS A 492 -21.96 -44.41 15.52
C LYS A 492 -22.09 -45.73 16.29
N ASN A 493 -21.60 -45.74 17.53
CA ASN A 493 -22.47 -45.60 18.72
C ASN A 493 -21.68 -45.76 20.03
N LYS A 494 -21.59 -44.67 20.82
CA LYS A 494 -22.51 -44.48 21.94
C LYS A 494 -22.62 -43.02 22.33
#